data_AF-A0A5A7RSV7-F1
#
_entry.id   AF-A0A5A7RSV7-F1
#
_cell.length_a   1.000
_cell.length_b   1.000
_cell.length_c   1.000
_cell.angle_alpha   90.00
_cell.angle_beta   90.00
_cell.angle_gamma   90.00
#
_symmetry.space_group_name_H-M   'P 1'
#
loop_
_entity.id
_entity.type
_entity.pdbx_description
1 polymer ?
#
loop_
_entity_poly.entity_id
_entity_poly.type
_entity_poly.pdbx_seq_one_letter_code
_entity_poly.pdbx_strand_id
1 'polypeptide(L)'
;LPEGRMSTRKGRVVYLDDLIEEARERAMREVEKRGMVGEKAIKIATAIAAGAIRYNIIKVSPDKAIVFKWDDALNFEGESAPFIQYAHARCASILKKAQFREKNEYEFKHPSEIKLIKMLAKFPYFVRKSIFLSEKAYYPEIHH
;
A
#
# COMPACT_ATOMS: atom_id res chain seq x y z
N LEU A 1 -6.47 9.58 23.79
CA LEU A 1 -6.28 9.38 22.33
C LEU A 1 -5.04 10.16 21.92
N PRO A 2 -4.15 9.65 21.06
CA PRO A 2 -2.83 10.24 20.83
C PRO A 2 -2.95 11.65 20.27
N GLU A 3 -2.28 12.58 20.94
CA GLU A 3 -2.31 14.03 20.76
C GLU A 3 -1.51 14.47 19.51
N GLY A 4 -1.99 14.14 18.31
CA GLY A 4 -1.42 14.60 17.04
C GLY A 4 -2.37 15.51 16.27
N ARG A 5 -1.85 16.35 15.36
CA ARG A 5 -2.54 17.29 14.44
C ARG A 5 -3.76 16.75 13.66
N MET A 6 -4.13 15.49 13.84
CA MET A 6 -5.18 14.77 13.14
C MET A 6 -6.22 14.24 14.14
N SER A 7 -6.87 15.14 14.88
CA SER A 7 -8.04 14.82 15.68
C SER A 7 -9.20 15.72 15.27
N THR A 8 -10.16 15.16 14.55
CA THR A 8 -11.42 15.83 14.16
C THR A 8 -12.37 16.03 15.35
N ARG A 9 -12.00 15.58 16.57
CA ARG A 9 -12.79 15.84 17.79
C ARG A 9 -12.88 17.33 18.18
N LYS A 10 -12.11 18.22 17.56
CA LYS A 10 -12.17 19.68 17.77
C LYS A 10 -12.62 20.49 16.53
N GLY A 11 -13.19 19.85 15.50
CA GLY A 11 -13.67 20.59 14.31
C GLY A 11 -12.56 21.23 13.48
N ARG A 12 -11.32 20.76 13.59
CA ARG A 12 -10.20 21.24 12.78
C ARG A 12 -10.29 20.59 11.39
N VAL A 13 -10.68 21.36 10.39
CA VAL A 13 -10.61 20.96 8.97
C VAL A 13 -9.15 20.74 8.64
N VAL A 14 -8.81 19.56 8.12
CA VAL A 14 -7.47 19.26 7.61
C VAL A 14 -7.57 19.32 6.09
N TYR A 15 -6.78 20.17 5.45
CA TYR A 15 -6.76 20.26 4.00
C TYR A 15 -5.96 19.11 3.41
N LEU A 16 -6.31 18.72 2.18
CA LEU A 16 -5.61 17.65 1.48
C LEU A 16 -4.14 17.99 1.24
N ASP A 17 -3.83 19.25 0.98
CA ASP A 17 -2.45 19.70 0.76
C ASP A 17 -1.60 19.51 2.03
N ASP A 18 -2.13 19.88 3.19
CA ASP A 18 -1.48 19.66 4.49
C ASP A 18 -1.27 18.17 4.77
N LEU A 19 -2.25 17.33 4.41
CA LEU A 19 -2.16 15.88 4.55
C LEU A 19 -1.04 15.30 3.66
N ILE A 20 -0.94 15.76 2.41
CA ILE A 20 0.07 15.30 1.48
C ILE A 20 1.46 15.69 1.98
N GLU A 21 1.64 16.94 2.44
CA GLU A 21 2.94 17.39 2.90
C GLU A 21 3.39 16.67 4.18
N GLU A 22 2.48 16.51 5.16
CA GLU A 22 2.77 15.74 6.37
C GLU A 22 3.10 14.25 6.03
N ALA A 23 2.41 13.66 5.05
CA ALA A 23 2.73 12.31 4.59
C ALA A 23 4.15 12.23 4.01
N ARG A 24 4.56 13.23 3.22
CA ARG A 24 5.92 13.29 2.62
C ARG A 24 6.99 13.48 3.68
N GLU A 25 6.80 14.37 4.64
CA GLU A 25 7.74 14.58 5.75
C GLU A 25 7.93 13.32 6.59
N ARG A 26 6.84 12.62 6.93
CA ARG A 26 6.92 11.36 7.67
C ARG A 26 7.58 10.25 6.85
N ALA A 27 7.20 10.12 5.58
CA ALA A 27 7.83 9.15 4.68
C ALA A 27 9.33 9.42 4.51
N MET A 28 9.75 10.70 4.43
CA MET A 28 11.16 11.08 4.31
C MET A 28 11.95 10.66 5.54
N ARG A 29 11.44 10.96 6.75
CA ARG A 29 12.07 10.50 8.01
C ARG A 29 12.24 8.99 8.06
N GLU A 30 11.26 8.24 7.57
CA GLU A 30 11.33 6.78 7.50
C GLU A 30 12.36 6.26 6.49
N VAL A 31 12.51 6.95 5.36
CA VAL A 31 13.50 6.62 4.33
C VAL A 31 14.92 6.97 4.82
N GLU A 32 15.10 8.09 5.52
CA GLU A 32 16.38 8.53 6.09
C GLU A 32 16.88 7.59 7.20
N LYS A 33 15.99 7.10 8.07
CA LYS A 33 16.33 6.07 9.08
C LYS A 33 16.92 4.79 8.46
N ARG A 34 16.62 4.53 7.19
CA ARG A 34 17.13 3.39 6.40
C ARG A 34 18.40 3.73 5.62
N GLY A 35 19.02 4.88 5.90
CA GLY A 35 20.30 5.33 5.31
C GLY A 35 20.20 5.85 3.89
N MET A 36 18.99 6.20 3.42
CA MET A 36 18.80 6.74 2.07
C MET A 36 18.71 8.27 2.10
N VAL A 37 19.49 8.94 1.26
CA VAL A 37 19.53 10.41 1.17
C VAL A 37 19.51 10.88 -0.30
N GLY A 38 19.33 12.19 -0.49
CA GLY A 38 19.36 12.83 -1.80
C GLY A 38 18.10 12.60 -2.66
N GLU A 39 18.21 12.87 -3.96
CA GLU A 39 17.09 12.86 -4.89
C GLU A 39 16.32 11.52 -4.91
N LYS A 40 17.06 10.41 -4.77
CA LYS A 40 16.45 9.07 -4.71
C LYS A 40 15.57 8.89 -3.47
N ALA A 41 16.00 9.42 -2.32
CA ALA A 41 15.20 9.37 -1.10
C ALA A 41 13.91 10.16 -1.25
N ILE A 42 13.97 11.34 -1.87
CA ILE A 42 12.78 12.17 -2.15
C ILE A 42 11.77 11.44 -3.04
N LYS A 43 12.24 10.76 -4.10
CA LYS A 43 11.38 9.97 -4.99
C LYS A 43 10.70 8.82 -4.25
N ILE A 44 11.44 8.09 -3.41
CA ILE A 44 10.91 6.99 -2.61
C ILE A 44 9.90 7.50 -1.59
N ALA A 45 10.23 8.56 -0.84
CA ALA A 45 9.35 9.16 0.15
C ALA A 45 8.04 9.66 -0.48
N THR A 46 8.11 10.27 -1.67
CA THR A 46 6.91 10.71 -2.41
C THR A 46 6.02 9.53 -2.81
N ALA A 47 6.62 8.42 -3.28
CA ALA A 47 5.86 7.22 -3.63
C ALA A 47 5.22 6.54 -2.41
N ILE A 48 5.93 6.54 -1.27
CA ILE A 48 5.43 6.03 0.02
C ILE A 48 4.25 6.88 0.52
N ALA A 49 4.39 8.21 0.50
CA ALA A 49 3.35 9.14 0.92
C ALA A 49 2.07 8.99 0.09
N ALA A 50 2.20 9.00 -1.24
CA ALA A 50 1.06 8.81 -2.14
C ALA A 50 0.39 7.44 -1.94
N GLY A 51 1.19 6.39 -1.78
CA GLY A 51 0.69 5.04 -1.49
C GLY A 51 -0.07 4.99 -0.17
N ALA A 52 0.51 5.54 0.90
CA ALA A 52 -0.09 5.56 2.24
C ALA A 52 -1.46 6.23 2.24
N ILE A 53 -1.59 7.41 1.61
CA ILE A 53 -2.88 8.12 1.53
C ILE A 53 -3.90 7.30 0.74
N ARG A 54 -3.56 6.89 -0.49
CA ARG A 54 -4.48 6.17 -1.38
C ARG A 54 -4.94 4.86 -0.76
N TYR A 55 -4.01 4.06 -0.23
CA TYR A 55 -4.32 2.76 0.35
C TYR A 55 -5.25 2.87 1.57
N ASN A 56 -5.04 3.86 2.43
CA ASN A 56 -5.89 4.03 3.62
C ASN A 56 -7.32 4.48 3.28
N ILE A 57 -7.51 5.12 2.13
CA ILE A 57 -8.84 5.46 1.63
C ILE A 57 -9.50 4.23 1.01
N ILE A 58 -8.82 3.52 0.10
CA ILE A 58 -9.45 2.41 -0.68
C ILE A 58 -9.59 1.09 0.10
N LYS A 59 -8.85 0.90 1.20
CA LYS A 59 -8.93 -0.33 2.02
C LYS A 59 -10.22 -0.41 2.84
N VAL A 60 -10.89 0.72 3.04
CA VAL A 60 -12.12 0.82 3.82
C VAL A 60 -13.31 0.68 2.87
N SER A 61 -14.32 -0.09 3.26
CA SER A 61 -15.55 -0.24 2.47
C SER A 61 -16.25 1.13 2.31
N PRO A 62 -16.85 1.45 1.14
CA PRO A 62 -17.43 2.77 0.89
C PRO A 62 -18.53 3.21 1.86
N ASP A 63 -19.21 2.25 2.49
CA ASP A 63 -20.26 2.44 3.48
C ASP A 63 -19.73 2.77 4.89
N LYS A 64 -18.41 2.72 5.11
CA LYS A 64 -17.78 2.92 6.42
C LYS A 64 -17.02 4.24 6.48
N ALA A 65 -17.09 4.89 7.64
CA ALA A 65 -16.30 6.09 7.91
C ALA A 65 -14.79 5.76 7.95
N ILE A 66 -13.99 6.58 7.28
CA ILE A 66 -12.53 6.46 7.27
C ILE A 66 -11.97 7.14 8.52
N VAL A 67 -11.20 6.39 9.31
CA VAL A 67 -10.38 6.94 10.40
C VAL A 67 -8.92 6.87 9.99
N PHE A 68 -8.35 8.01 9.63
CA PHE A 68 -6.96 8.08 9.21
C PHE A 68 -6.03 8.20 10.42
N LYS A 69 -5.11 7.24 10.57
CA LYS A 69 -4.04 7.27 11.57
C LYS A 69 -2.69 7.12 10.89
N TRP A 70 -1.76 7.98 11.25
CA TRP A 70 -0.42 7.97 10.66
C TRP A 70 0.34 6.67 10.92
N ASP A 71 0.25 6.16 12.14
CA ASP A 71 0.95 4.94 12.55
C ASP A 71 0.48 3.74 11.72
N ASP A 72 -0.81 3.68 11.37
CA ASP A 72 -1.36 2.65 10.49
C ASP A 72 -0.96 2.90 9.03
N ALA A 73 -1.00 4.16 8.59
CA ALA A 73 -0.81 4.51 7.20
C ALA A 73 0.63 4.34 6.70
N LEU A 74 1.60 4.58 7.60
CA LEU A 74 3.02 4.51 7.32
C LEU A 74 3.70 3.30 7.97
N ASN A 75 2.93 2.33 8.45
CA ASN A 75 3.44 1.08 9.00
C ASN A 75 4.23 0.32 7.92
N PHE A 76 5.40 -0.24 8.22
CA PHE A 76 6.18 -1.07 7.29
C PHE A 76 6.05 -2.58 7.54
N GLU A 77 5.23 -2.98 8.51
CA GLU A 77 5.08 -4.36 8.97
C GLU A 77 3.61 -4.83 8.99
N GLY A 78 2.67 -3.94 8.66
CA GLY A 78 1.23 -4.18 8.74
C GLY A 78 0.46 -3.99 7.43
N GLU A 79 -0.86 -3.87 7.54
CA GLU A 79 -1.77 -3.64 6.40
C GLU A 79 -1.69 -2.19 5.89
N SER A 80 -0.66 -1.93 5.09
CA SER A 80 -0.33 -0.61 4.58
C SER A 80 0.26 -0.65 3.17
N ALA A 81 0.24 0.49 2.47
CA ALA A 81 0.96 0.63 1.21
C ALA A 81 2.48 0.48 1.35
N PRO A 82 3.15 1.08 2.35
CA PRO A 82 4.61 0.94 2.50
C PRO A 82 5.06 -0.50 2.69
N PHE A 83 4.28 -1.34 3.39
CA PHE A 83 4.55 -2.78 3.51
C PHE A 83 4.53 -3.46 2.13
N ILE A 84 3.50 -3.21 1.32
CA ILE A 84 3.36 -3.77 -0.03
C ILE A 84 4.50 -3.29 -0.95
N GLN A 85 4.81 -1.99 -0.92
CA GLN A 85 5.88 -1.40 -1.71
C GLN A 85 7.25 -1.94 -1.32
N TYR A 86 7.49 -2.17 -0.03
CA TYR A 86 8.72 -2.78 0.46
C TYR A 86 8.86 -4.24 -0.01
N ALA A 87 7.78 -5.03 0.04
CA ALA A 87 7.77 -6.39 -0.49
C ALA A 87 8.15 -6.41 -1.98
N HIS A 88 7.56 -5.52 -2.78
CA HIS A 88 7.91 -5.36 -4.19
C HIS A 88 9.38 -4.96 -4.39
N ALA A 89 9.88 -3.96 -3.67
CA ALA A 89 11.27 -3.51 -3.76
C ALA A 89 12.27 -4.62 -3.39
N ARG A 90 11.93 -5.45 -2.39
CA ARG A 90 12.73 -6.61 -1.98
C ARG A 90 12.79 -7.65 -3.10
N CYS A 91 11.65 -8.00 -3.71
CA CYS A 91 11.60 -8.91 -4.86
C CYS A 91 12.45 -8.38 -6.03
N ALA A 92 12.29 -7.11 -6.39
CA ALA A 92 13.07 -6.49 -7.46
C ALA A 92 14.59 -6.50 -7.15
N SER A 93 14.98 -6.26 -5.90
CA SER A 93 16.38 -6.32 -5.47
C SER A 93 16.96 -7.74 -5.58
N ILE A 94 16.19 -8.77 -5.20
CA ILE A 94 16.59 -10.18 -5.34
C ILE A 94 16.81 -10.52 -6.81
N LEU A 95 15.86 -10.19 -7.69
CA LEU A 95 15.98 -10.46 -9.13
C LEU A 95 17.19 -9.76 -9.75
N LYS A 96 17.43 -8.49 -9.38
CA LYS A 96 18.60 -7.72 -9.84
C LYS A 96 19.92 -8.38 -9.44
N LYS A 97 19.99 -8.95 -8.22
CA LYS A 97 21.19 -9.63 -7.71
C LYS A 97 21.36 -11.05 -8.24
N ALA A 98 20.26 -11.75 -8.50
CA ALA A 98 20.26 -13.17 -8.83
C ALA A 98 20.73 -13.49 -10.26
N GLN A 99 21.01 -12.49 -11.10
CA GLN A 99 21.34 -12.67 -12.53
C GLN A 99 20.38 -13.69 -13.19
N PHE A 100 19.09 -13.54 -12.88
CA PHE A 100 18.08 -14.55 -13.17
C PHE A 100 18.04 -14.90 -14.65
N ARG A 101 18.06 -16.20 -14.96
CA ARG A 101 17.79 -16.74 -16.29
C ARG A 101 16.51 -17.57 -16.20
N GLU A 102 15.63 -17.34 -17.15
CA GLU A 102 14.39 -18.09 -17.28
C GLU A 102 14.69 -19.58 -17.45
N LYS A 103 13.88 -20.42 -16.82
CA LYS A 103 13.94 -21.88 -16.96
C LYS A 103 12.62 -22.37 -17.52
N ASN A 104 12.68 -23.45 -18.29
CA ASN A 104 11.48 -24.06 -18.87
C ASN A 104 10.64 -24.80 -17.81
N GLU A 105 11.26 -25.21 -16.70
CA GLU A 105 10.60 -25.96 -15.63
C GLU A 105 10.97 -25.39 -14.26
N TYR A 106 9.96 -25.33 -13.38
CA TYR A 106 10.09 -24.90 -11.99
C TYR A 106 9.56 -26.00 -11.07
N GLU A 107 10.38 -26.44 -10.13
CA GLU A 107 10.00 -27.40 -9.09
C GLU A 107 9.79 -26.64 -7.77
N PHE A 108 8.58 -26.68 -7.21
CA PHE A 108 8.25 -26.01 -5.95
C PHE A 108 8.25 -27.03 -4.81
N LYS A 109 9.21 -26.93 -3.89
CA LYS A 109 9.42 -27.94 -2.83
C LYS A 109 8.81 -27.51 -1.51
N HIS A 110 8.95 -26.24 -1.16
CA HIS A 110 8.52 -25.75 0.13
C HIS A 110 7.02 -25.39 0.12
N PRO A 111 6.25 -25.70 1.19
CA PRO A 111 4.83 -25.37 1.27
C PRO A 111 4.51 -23.89 1.05
N SER A 112 5.42 -22.98 1.44
CA SER A 112 5.24 -21.54 1.20
C SER A 112 5.31 -21.16 -0.28
N GLU A 113 6.12 -21.84 -1.09
CA GLU A 113 6.21 -21.62 -2.54
C GLU A 113 4.90 -22.01 -3.20
N ILE A 114 4.35 -23.17 -2.83
CA ILE A 114 3.06 -23.68 -3.30
C ILE A 114 1.93 -22.74 -2.89
N LYS A 115 1.96 -22.21 -1.65
CA LYS A 115 0.98 -21.23 -1.19
C LYS A 115 1.08 -19.92 -1.98
N LEU A 116 2.30 -19.46 -2.26
CA LEU A 116 2.55 -18.22 -2.99
C LEU A 116 2.07 -18.33 -4.44
N ILE A 117 2.41 -19.40 -5.16
CA ILE A 117 1.98 -19.57 -6.57
C ILE A 117 0.45 -19.68 -6.68
N LYS A 118 -0.20 -20.38 -5.75
CA LYS A 118 -1.66 -20.43 -5.66
C LYS A 118 -2.27 -19.05 -5.38
N MET A 119 -1.61 -18.21 -4.60
CA MET A 119 -2.05 -16.83 -4.35
C MET A 119 -1.91 -15.98 -5.62
N LEU A 120 -0.77 -16.05 -6.30
CA LEU A 120 -0.52 -15.32 -7.55
C LEU A 120 -1.53 -15.71 -8.64
N ALA A 121 -1.84 -17.01 -8.78
CA ALA A 121 -2.83 -17.50 -9.73
C ALA A 121 -4.26 -16.93 -9.50
N LYS A 122 -4.57 -16.44 -8.29
CA LYS A 122 -5.86 -15.81 -7.98
C LYS A 122 -5.92 -14.33 -8.37
N PHE A 123 -4.82 -13.70 -8.78
CA PHE A 123 -4.81 -12.28 -9.10
C PHE A 123 -5.87 -11.88 -10.16
N PRO A 124 -6.01 -12.58 -11.31
CA PRO A 124 -7.05 -12.25 -12.30
C PRO A 124 -8.47 -12.38 -11.74
N TYR A 125 -8.70 -13.33 -10.84
CA TYR A 125 -10.00 -13.49 -10.17
C TYR A 125 -10.32 -12.28 -9.29
N PHE A 126 -9.36 -11.81 -8.47
CA PHE A 126 -9.58 -10.65 -7.61
C PHE A 126 -9.79 -9.35 -8.40
N VAL A 127 -9.10 -9.17 -9.53
CA VAL A 127 -9.32 -8.03 -10.43
C VAL A 127 -10.76 -8.02 -10.96
N ARG A 128 -11.25 -9.15 -11.49
CA ARG A 128 -12.64 -9.26 -11.97
C ARG A 128 -13.65 -9.05 -10.86
N LYS A 129 -13.40 -9.68 -9.70
CA LYS A 129 -14.26 -9.53 -8.52
C LYS A 129 -14.36 -8.07 -8.07
N SER A 130 -13.25 -7.32 -8.09
CA SER A 130 -13.27 -5.90 -7.70
C SER A 130 -14.07 -5.04 -8.67
N ILE A 131 -14.03 -5.31 -9.97
CA ILE A 131 -14.84 -4.58 -10.96
C ILE A 131 -16.32 -4.81 -10.68
N PHE A 132 -16.73 -6.07 -10.55
CA PHE A 132 -18.11 -6.44 -10.27
C PHE A 132 -18.65 -5.83 -8.96
N LEU A 133 -17.84 -5.86 -7.90
CA LEU A 133 -18.24 -5.27 -6.61
C LEU A 133 -18.36 -3.75 -6.68
N SER A 134 -17.48 -3.08 -7.42
CA SER A 134 -17.58 -1.64 -7.67
C SER A 134 -18.83 -1.30 -8.48
N GLU A 135 -19.10 -2.00 -9.58
CA GLU A 135 -20.32 -1.79 -10.39
C GLU A 135 -21.58 -1.94 -9.52
N LYS A 136 -21.66 -3.01 -8.72
CA LYS A 136 -22.78 -3.20 -7.79
C LYS A 136 -22.92 -2.10 -6.74
N ALA A 137 -21.81 -1.52 -6.28
CA ALA A 137 -21.82 -0.44 -5.29
C ALA A 137 -22.24 0.92 -5.90
N TYR A 138 -21.89 1.18 -7.16
CA TYR A 138 -22.19 2.44 -7.84
C TYR A 138 -23.51 2.43 -8.64
N TYR A 139 -23.95 1.27 -9.13
CA TYR A 139 -25.15 1.09 -9.95
C TYR A 139 -26.00 -0.09 -9.45
N PRO A 140 -26.54 -0.03 -8.21
CA PRO A 140 -27.31 -1.12 -7.63
C PRO A 140 -28.54 -1.50 -8.47
N GLU A 141 -29.14 -0.54 -9.17
CA GLU A 141 -30.33 -0.69 -10.00
C GLU A 141 -30.17 -1.62 -11.22
N ILE A 142 -28.94 -1.84 -11.70
CA ILE A 142 -28.66 -2.68 -12.89
C ILE A 142 -28.57 -4.17 -12.53
N HIS A 143 -28.46 -4.51 -11.24
CA HIS A 143 -28.14 -5.86 -10.77
C HIS A 143 -29.27 -6.49 -9.93
N HIS A 144 -30.51 -6.03 -10.10
CA HIS A 144 -31.72 -6.59 -9.50
C HIS A 144 -32.38 -7.66 -10.37
#